data_AF-A0A919RJS3-F1
#
_entry.id   AF-A0A919RJS3-F1
#
_cell.length_a   1.000
_cell.length_b   1.000
_cell.length_c   1.000
_cell.angle_alpha   90.00
_cell.angle_beta   90.00
_cell.angle_gamma   90.00
#
_symmetry.space_group_name_H-M   'P 1'
#
loop_
_entity.id
_entity.type
_entity.pdbx_description
1 polymer ?
#
loop_
_entity_poly.entity_id
_entity_poly.type
_entity_poly.pdbx_seq_one_letter_code
_entity_poly.pdbx_strand_id
1 'polypeptide(L)'
;MKNRQTGEVKTDADGNVVYEVGLAVADHDGRMELIKVSVAGEPPVRRGMPVTPVGLQAGVWEQVIGGQQRWDVWYRAATITPYTAPGYGAGAEGTV
;
A
#
# COMPACT_ATOMS: atom_id res chain seq x y z
N MET A 1 -1.58 -9.17 -8.62
CA MET A 1 -1.09 -10.37 -7.89
C MET A 1 -2.11 -11.49 -8.06
N LYS A 2 -1.66 -12.75 -8.06
CA LYS A 2 -2.57 -13.90 -8.09
C LYS A 2 -2.90 -14.37 -6.67
N ASN A 3 -4.15 -14.72 -6.38
CA ASN A 3 -4.55 -15.41 -5.15
C ASN A 3 -3.65 -16.64 -5.00
N ARG A 4 -2.94 -16.75 -3.87
CA ARG A 4 -1.98 -17.84 -3.63
C ARG A 4 -2.63 -19.22 -3.64
N GLN A 5 -3.94 -19.31 -3.44
CA GLN A 5 -4.69 -20.57 -3.50
C GLN A 5 -5.17 -20.92 -4.92
N THR A 6 -5.52 -19.93 -5.75
CA THR A 6 -6.21 -20.19 -7.04
C THR A 6 -5.43 -19.75 -8.28
N GLY A 7 -4.39 -18.94 -8.14
CA GLY A 7 -3.66 -18.42 -9.30
C GLY A 7 -4.41 -17.34 -10.10
N GLU A 8 -5.56 -16.87 -9.62
CA GLU A 8 -6.38 -15.83 -10.26
C GLU A 8 -6.02 -14.45 -9.73
N VAL A 9 -6.20 -13.39 -10.51
CA VAL A 9 -5.96 -12.01 -10.04
C VAL A 9 -6.76 -11.77 -8.76
N LYS A 10 -6.09 -11.36 -7.67
CA LYS A 10 -6.75 -11.08 -6.40
C LYS A 10 -7.75 -9.96 -6.60
N THR A 11 -9.03 -10.22 -6.33
CA THR A 11 -10.08 -9.21 -6.33
C THR A 11 -10.60 -8.96 -4.92
N ASP A 12 -11.27 -7.82 -4.71
CA ASP A 12 -12.09 -7.59 -3.53
C ASP A 12 -13.51 -8.14 -3.70
N ALA A 13 -14.38 -7.88 -2.71
CA ALA A 13 -15.77 -8.33 -2.71
C ALA A 13 -16.60 -7.76 -3.88
N ASP A 14 -16.19 -6.61 -4.40
CA ASP A 14 -16.86 -5.91 -5.50
C ASP A 14 -16.27 -6.30 -6.87
N GLY A 15 -15.29 -7.22 -6.90
CA GLY A 15 -14.63 -7.70 -8.12
C GLY A 15 -13.48 -6.82 -8.61
N ASN A 16 -13.09 -5.78 -7.88
CA ASN A 16 -11.99 -4.91 -8.27
C ASN A 16 -10.65 -5.60 -8.06
N VAL A 17 -9.73 -5.44 -9.00
CA VAL A 17 -8.35 -5.92 -8.84
C VAL A 17 -7.68 -5.26 -7.64
N VAL A 18 -7.05 -6.08 -6.80
CA VAL A 18 -6.28 -5.61 -5.64
C VAL A 18 -4.80 -5.50 -6.02
N TYR A 19 -4.28 -4.29 -5.86
CA TYR A 19 -2.87 -3.94 -6.03
C TYR A 19 -2.16 -3.96 -4.67
N GLU A 20 -0.85 -4.23 -4.69
CA GLU A 20 0.02 -4.15 -3.53
C GLU A 20 1.03 -3.03 -3.77
N VAL A 21 1.02 -2.01 -2.93
CA VAL A 21 1.94 -0.87 -2.99
C VAL A 21 2.89 -0.95 -1.80
N GLY A 22 4.19 -0.94 -2.09
CA GLY A 22 5.22 -0.80 -1.06
C GLY A 22 5.37 0.66 -0.65
N LEU A 23 5.23 0.95 0.64
CA LEU A 23 5.41 2.27 1.21
C LEU A 23 6.57 2.27 2.21
N ALA A 24 7.40 3.30 2.13
CA ALA A 24 8.33 3.65 3.19
C ALA A 24 7.63 4.62 4.13
N VAL A 25 7.58 4.30 5.42
CA VAL A 25 7.01 5.14 6.47
C VAL A 25 8.09 5.45 7.48
N ALA A 26 8.10 6.68 7.99
CA ALA A 26 8.96 7.09 9.08
C ALA A 26 8.10 7.53 10.27
N ASP A 27 8.48 7.14 11.48
CA ASP A 27 7.89 7.69 12.68
C ASP A 27 8.51 9.05 13.05
N HIS A 28 8.02 9.65 14.14
CA HIS A 28 8.51 10.95 14.61
C HIS A 28 9.98 10.96 15.05
N ASP A 29 10.55 9.78 15.37
CA ASP A 29 11.96 9.62 15.75
C ASP A 29 12.85 9.34 14.53
N GLY A 30 12.27 9.29 13.33
CA GLY A 30 12.97 9.03 12.08
C GLY A 30 13.24 7.54 11.83
N ARG A 31 12.65 6.63 12.61
CA ARG A 31 12.75 5.19 12.33
C ARG A 31 11.93 4.87 11.09
N MET A 32 12.56 4.21 10.14
CA MET A 32 11.94 3.83 8.87
C MET A 32 11.48 2.38 8.86
N GLU A 33 10.30 2.16 8.27
CA GLU A 33 9.76 0.83 8.01
C GLU A 33 9.22 0.73 6.57
N LEU A 34 9.29 -0.47 6.00
CA LEU A 34 8.69 -0.78 4.71
C LEU A 34 7.44 -1.63 4.95
N ILE A 35 6.29 -1.12 4.52
CA ILE A 35 5.02 -1.83 4.61
C ILE A 35 4.43 -2.08 3.22
N LYS A 36 3.66 -3.17 3.13
CA LYS A 36 2.92 -3.54 1.92
C LYS A 36 1.45 -3.25 2.15
N VAL A 37 0.90 -2.32 1.38
CA VAL A 37 -0.50 -1.90 1.51
C VAL A 37 -1.30 -2.45 0.34
N SER A 38 -2.34 -3.22 0.65
CA SER A 38 -3.34 -3.64 -0.33
C SER A 38 -4.31 -2.49 -0.64
N VAL A 39 -4.58 -2.24 -1.92
CA VAL A 39 -5.54 -1.23 -2.38
C VAL A 39 -6.37 -1.79 -3.53
N ALA A 40 -7.67 -1.48 -3.55
CA ALA A 40 -8.56 -1.87 -4.64
C ALA A 40 -8.47 -0.85 -5.78
N GLY A 41 -8.41 -1.33 -7.02
CA GLY A 41 -8.16 -0.49 -8.19
C GLY A 41 -6.72 0.00 -8.27
N GLU A 42 -6.32 0.47 -9.44
CA GLU A 42 -4.97 1.00 -9.64
C GLU A 42 -4.83 2.38 -8.99
N PRO A 43 -3.91 2.56 -8.03
CA PRO A 43 -3.75 3.85 -7.38
C PRO A 43 -3.04 4.85 -8.31
N PRO A 44 -3.44 6.14 -8.34
CA PRO A 44 -2.88 7.16 -9.24
C PRO A 44 -1.54 7.70 -8.75
N VAL A 45 -0.58 6.82 -8.44
CA VAL A 45 0.71 7.17 -7.84
C VAL A 45 1.87 6.52 -8.59
N ARG A 46 3.08 7.05 -8.39
CA ARG A 46 4.32 6.52 -8.98
C ARG A 46 5.35 6.25 -7.88
N ARG A 47 6.32 5.38 -8.17
CA ARG A 47 7.44 5.12 -7.25
C ARG A 47 8.19 6.42 -6.92
N GLY A 48 8.58 6.59 -5.66
CA GLY A 48 9.28 7.78 -5.17
C GLY A 48 8.37 8.99 -4.86
N MET A 49 7.08 8.90 -5.16
CA MET A 49 6.13 9.96 -4.83
C MET A 49 5.77 9.94 -3.34
N PRO A 50 5.76 11.10 -2.64
CA PRO A 50 5.12 11.23 -1.35
C PRO A 50 3.61 10.99 -1.49
N VAL A 51 3.02 10.16 -0.61
CA VAL A 51 1.62 9.74 -0.73
C VAL A 51 0.90 9.78 0.62
N THR A 52 -0.43 9.81 0.55
CA THR A 52 -1.32 9.68 1.71
C THR A 52 -2.23 8.45 1.50
N PRO A 53 -2.05 7.38 2.30
CA PRO A 53 -3.02 6.30 2.37
C PRO A 53 -4.32 6.79 3.03
N VAL A 54 -5.45 6.63 2.34
CA VAL A 54 -6.77 7.03 2.85
C VAL A 54 -7.50 5.81 3.40
N GLY A 55 -8.03 5.93 4.62
CA GLY A 55 -8.72 4.83 5.29
C GLY A 55 -7.80 3.64 5.59
N LEU A 56 -6.54 3.90 5.96
CA LEU A 56 -5.57 2.88 6.30
C LEU A 56 -6.05 2.06 7.51
N GLN A 57 -6.10 0.76 7.33
CA GLN A 57 -6.41 -0.23 8.35
C GLN A 57 -5.27 -1.21 8.44
N ALA A 58 -5.02 -1.68 9.65
CA ALA A 58 -4.07 -2.73 9.94
C ALA A 58 -4.68 -3.76 10.86
N GLY A 59 -4.19 -4.99 10.76
CA GLY A 59 -4.55 -6.07 11.66
C GLY A 59 -3.50 -7.17 11.63
N VAL A 60 -3.57 -8.05 12.62
CA VAL A 60 -2.75 -9.25 12.66
C VAL A 60 -3.60 -10.40 12.13
N TRP A 61 -3.01 -11.27 11.31
CA TRP A 61 -3.58 -12.57 11.05
C TRP A 61 -2.65 -13.65 11.59
N GLU A 62 -3.25 -14.78 11.96
CA GLU A 62 -2.53 -15.94 12.46
C GLU A 62 -3.21 -17.20 11.91
N GLN A 63 -2.44 -18.08 11.27
CA GLN A 63 -2.93 -19.36 10.74
C GLN A 63 -1.84 -20.44 10.78
N VAL A 64 -2.28 -21.70 10.94
CA VAL A 64 -1.42 -22.87 10.78
C VAL A 64 -1.40 -23.28 9.31
N ILE A 65 -0.26 -23.14 8.64
CA ILE A 65 -0.08 -23.48 7.22
C ILE A 65 1.00 -24.56 7.13
N GLY A 66 0.63 -25.76 6.68
CA GLY A 66 1.56 -26.90 6.59
C GLY A 66 2.11 -27.34 7.95
N GLY A 67 1.28 -27.26 9.00
CA GLY A 67 1.68 -27.62 10.37
C GLY A 67 2.53 -26.56 11.10
N GLN A 68 2.83 -25.42 10.46
CA GLN A 68 3.57 -24.31 11.07
C GLN A 68 2.64 -23.14 11.36
N GLN A 69 2.68 -22.63 12.59
CA GLN A 69 2.00 -21.39 12.95
C GLN A 69 2.68 -20.22 12.24
N ARG A 70 1.88 -19.45 11.50
CA ARG A 70 2.32 -18.23 10.81
C ARG A 70 1.46 -17.09 11.28
N TRP A 71 2.10 -15.95 11.51
CA TRP A 71 1.42 -14.71 11.78
C TRP A 71 2.07 -13.60 10.97
N ASP A 72 1.30 -12.58 10.63
CA ASP A 72 1.81 -11.39 9.95
C ASP A 72 0.88 -10.20 10.21
N VAL A 73 1.40 -9.00 9.98
CA VAL A 73 0.60 -7.77 9.98
C VAL A 73 0.17 -7.48 8.55
N TRP A 74 -1.13 -7.30 8.33
CA TRP A 74 -1.65 -6.85 7.04
C TRP A 74 -1.99 -5.37 7.11
N TYR A 75 -1.83 -4.69 5.97
CA TYR A 75 -2.24 -3.31 5.78
C TYR A 75 -3.15 -3.19 4.55
N ARG A 76 -4.25 -2.47 4.69
CA ARG A 76 -5.16 -2.15 3.57
C ARG A 76 -5.55 -0.69 3.64
N ALA A 77 -5.63 -0.04 2.48
CA ALA A 77 -6.19 1.30 2.36
C ALA A 77 -7.38 1.27 1.38
N ALA A 78 -8.28 2.24 1.50
CA ALA A 78 -9.34 2.45 0.52
C ALA A 78 -8.76 2.99 -0.79
N THR A 79 -7.83 3.93 -0.70
CA THR A 79 -7.03 4.45 -1.83
C THR A 79 -5.68 4.96 -1.34
N ILE A 80 -4.75 5.18 -2.26
CA ILE A 80 -3.48 5.86 -2.00
C ILE A 80 -3.40 7.04 -2.97
N THR A 81 -3.37 8.25 -2.43
CA THR A 81 -3.33 9.48 -3.24
C THR A 81 -1.96 10.13 -3.17
N PRO A 82 -1.55 10.88 -4.21
CA PRO A 82 -0.41 11.78 -4.11
C PRO A 82 -0.58 12.70 -2.89
N TYR A 83 0.50 12.89 -2.13
CA TYR A 83 0.51 13.88 -1.08
C TYR A 83 0.63 15.27 -1.72
N THR A 84 -0.34 16.13 -1.47
CA THR A 84 -0.26 17.54 -1.84
C THR A 84 0.06 18.34 -0.59
N ALA A 85 1.35 18.61 -0.36
CA ALA A 85 1.73 19.61 0.62
C ALA A 85 1.36 21.00 0.08
N PRO A 86 0.84 21.93 0.90
CA PRO A 86 0.87 23.34 0.53
C PRO A 86 2.36 23.74 0.37
N GLY A 87 2.78 23.93 -0.88
CA GLY A 87 4.16 24.34 -1.23
C GLY A 87 5.01 23.29 -1.96
N TYR A 88 4.57 22.03 -2.09
CA TYR A 88 5.24 21.06 -2.97
C TYR A 88 4.50 21.00 -4.32
N GLY A 89 4.65 22.07 -5.10
CA GLY A 89 4.12 22.16 -6.46
C GLY A 89 4.85 21.21 -7.39
N ALA A 90 4.08 20.48 -8.21
CA ALA A 90 4.60 19.76 -9.36
C ALA A 90 5.40 20.73 -10.27
N GLY A 91 6.66 20.38 -10.54
CA GLY A 91 7.45 20.97 -11.62
C GLY A 91 7.95 22.41 -11.39
N ALA A 92 9.03 22.57 -10.62
CA ALA A 92 10.00 23.61 -10.95
C ALA A 92 10.83 23.11 -12.14
N GLU A 93 10.24 23.16 -13.33
CA GLU A 93 10.99 23.00 -14.58
C GLU A 93 11.74 24.31 -14.81
N GLY A 94 13.02 24.32 -14.44
CA GLY A 94 13.91 25.44 -14.71
C GLY A 94 14.02 25.68 -16.22
N THR A 95 13.70 26.88 -16.66
CA THR A 95 14.05 27.39 -17.99
C THR A 95 14.59 28.80 -17.84
N VAL A 96 15.86 28.92 -18.26
CA VAL A 96 16.74 30.07 -18.56
C VAL A 96 17.10 31.07 -17.46
#